data_AF-A0A960UD05-F1
#
_entry.id   AF-A0A960UD05-F1
#
_cell.length_a   1.000
_cell.length_b   1.000
_cell.length_c   1.000
_cell.angle_alpha   90.00
_cell.angle_beta   90.00
_cell.angle_gamma   90.00
#
_symmetry.space_group_name_H-M   'P 1'
#
loop_
_entity.id
_entity.type
_entity.pdbx_description
1 polymer ?
#
loop_
_entity_poly.entity_id
_entity_poly.type
_entity_poly.pdbx_seq_one_letter_code
_entity_poly.pdbx_strand_id
1 'polypeptide(L)'
;MADKHEGCVSKAGGPKLATAPPPHDDAPTNGGTPMVTARVGQVAPDFEATAYANGAFQNITLSDYRGQWVVLCFYPGDFTFV
;
A
#
# COMPACT_ATOMS: atom_id res chain seq x y z
N MET A 1 -22.91 -15.91 -25.41
CA MET A 1 -21.75 -15.14 -24.93
C MET A 1 -22.11 -14.64 -23.53
N ALA A 2 -21.49 -15.17 -22.48
CA ALA A 2 -21.84 -14.79 -21.11
C ALA A 2 -21.06 -13.54 -20.71
N ASP A 3 -21.78 -12.43 -20.63
CA ASP A 3 -21.33 -11.16 -20.09
C ASP A 3 -21.02 -11.34 -18.60
N LYS A 4 -19.74 -11.24 -18.23
CA LYS A 4 -19.27 -11.41 -16.86
C LYS A 4 -19.31 -10.04 -16.22
N HIS A 5 -20.47 -9.69 -15.66
CA HIS A 5 -20.64 -8.48 -14.86
C HIS A 5 -19.47 -8.34 -13.89
N GLU A 6 -18.73 -7.25 -14.04
CA GLU A 6 -17.51 -6.95 -13.32
C GLU A 6 -17.79 -6.94 -11.82
N GLY A 7 -17.05 -7.78 -11.09
CA GLY A 7 -17.18 -7.97 -9.66
C GLY A 7 -16.68 -6.74 -8.91
N CYS A 8 -17.39 -6.43 -7.84
CA CYS A 8 -17.29 -5.26 -6.97
C CYS A 8 -15.95 -5.13 -6.20
N VAL A 9 -14.81 -5.03 -6.90
CA VAL A 9 -13.42 -4.87 -6.41
C VAL A 9 -12.56 -6.14 -6.45
N SER A 10 -11.38 -6.04 -7.08
CA SER A 10 -10.30 -7.03 -7.00
C SER A 10 -9.56 -6.89 -5.67
N LYS A 11 -9.24 -8.01 -4.99
CA LYS A 11 -8.49 -7.94 -3.72
C LYS A 11 -7.11 -7.33 -3.94
N ALA A 12 -6.78 -6.29 -3.18
CA ALA A 12 -5.46 -5.69 -3.19
C ALA A 12 -4.43 -6.56 -2.45
N GLY A 13 -3.17 -6.48 -2.90
CA GLY A 13 -2.05 -7.24 -2.33
C GLY A 13 -1.56 -6.76 -0.95
N GLY A 14 -1.95 -5.57 -0.50
CA GLY A 14 -1.52 -5.02 0.79
C GLY A 14 -0.05 -4.59 0.79
N PRO A 15 0.61 -4.51 1.97
CA PRO A 15 2.03 -4.16 2.07
C PRO A 15 2.89 -5.14 1.27
N LYS A 16 3.70 -4.62 0.34
CA LYS A 16 4.66 -5.44 -0.40
C LYS A 16 5.92 -5.51 0.45
N LEU A 17 6.35 -6.73 0.78
CA LEU A 17 7.60 -6.94 1.50
C LEU A 17 8.73 -6.26 0.70
N ALA A 18 9.27 -5.16 1.23
CA ALA A 18 10.44 -4.55 0.65
C ALA A 18 11.60 -5.54 0.81
N THR A 19 12.21 -5.96 -0.29
CA THR A 19 13.54 -6.57 -0.23
C THR A 19 14.46 -5.53 0.41
N ALA A 20 14.79 -5.72 1.68
CA ALA A 20 15.43 -4.71 2.51
C ALA A 20 16.83 -4.35 2.00
N PRO A 21 17.27 -3.07 2.14
CA PRO A 21 18.70 -2.75 2.23
C PRO A 21 19.32 -3.49 3.44
N PRO A 22 20.65 -3.69 3.47
CA PRO A 22 21.31 -4.55 4.44
C PRO A 22 20.98 -4.17 5.90
N PRO A 23 21.00 -5.15 6.82
CA PRO A 23 20.57 -4.96 8.19
C PRO A 23 21.51 -3.97 8.88
N HIS A 24 20.95 -2.85 9.34
CA HIS A 24 21.56 -2.13 10.45
C HIS A 24 21.08 -2.80 11.73
N ASP A 25 22.05 -3.26 12.51
CA ASP A 25 21.91 -4.01 13.75
C ASP A 25 20.88 -3.35 14.69
N ASP A 26 19.80 -4.06 15.00
CA ASP A 26 19.13 -4.08 16.31
C ASP A 26 18.02 -5.16 16.36
N ALA A 27 18.41 -6.34 16.86
CA ALA A 27 17.63 -7.27 17.70
C ALA A 27 16.48 -8.14 17.11
N PRO A 28 16.19 -9.31 17.75
CA PRO A 28 15.56 -10.46 17.11
C PRO A 28 14.03 -10.43 17.21
N THR A 29 13.32 -10.73 16.13
CA THR A 29 11.86 -10.85 16.17
C THR A 29 11.44 -12.31 16.07
N ASN A 30 10.98 -12.87 17.20
CA ASN A 30 10.24 -14.12 17.25
C ASN A 30 8.92 -13.98 16.46
N GLY A 31 8.72 -14.83 15.44
CA GLY A 31 7.42 -15.38 15.01
C GLY A 31 6.26 -14.44 14.63
N GLY A 32 6.47 -13.13 14.47
CA GLY A 32 5.45 -12.18 14.03
C GLY A 32 5.80 -11.59 12.66
N THR A 33 4.79 -11.32 11.83
CA THR A 33 4.94 -10.65 10.53
C THR A 33 5.87 -9.43 10.68
N PRO A 34 6.97 -9.31 9.92
CA PRO A 34 7.89 -8.19 10.08
C PRO A 34 7.15 -6.88 9.76
N MET A 35 6.90 -6.07 10.77
CA MET A 35 6.30 -4.75 10.58
C MET A 35 7.36 -3.80 10.03
N VAL A 36 7.17 -3.35 8.79
CA VAL A 36 8.08 -2.38 8.16
C VAL A 36 7.68 -0.98 8.62
N THR A 37 8.58 -0.32 9.36
CA THR A 37 8.39 1.07 9.81
C THR A 37 8.89 2.04 8.74
N ALA A 38 8.05 3.01 8.34
CA ALA A 38 8.48 4.09 7.45
C ALA A 38 9.52 5.00 8.15
N ARG A 39 10.63 5.28 7.47
CA ARG A 39 11.74 6.12 7.98
C ARG A 39 12.06 7.25 6.99
N VAL A 40 12.26 8.45 7.51
CA VAL A 40 12.65 9.62 6.69
C VAL A 40 14.00 9.36 6.00
N GLY A 41 14.12 9.75 4.73
CA GLY A 41 15.33 9.54 3.92
C GLY A 41 15.54 8.11 3.42
N GLN A 42 14.70 7.15 3.83
CA GLN A 42 14.68 5.79 3.29
C GLN A 42 13.63 5.66 2.20
N VAL A 43 13.75 4.61 1.38
CA VAL A 43 12.71 4.27 0.40
C VAL A 43 11.41 3.96 1.15
N ALA A 44 10.33 4.62 0.74
CA ALA A 44 9.02 4.39 1.32
C ALA A 44 8.58 2.92 1.12
N PRO A 45 7.96 2.26 2.12
CA PRO A 45 7.45 0.91 1.98
C PRO A 45 6.42 0.82 0.85
N ASP A 46 6.62 -0.13 -0.06
CA ASP A 46 5.69 -0.34 -1.17
C ASP A 46 4.43 -1.05 -0.68
N PHE A 47 3.29 -0.75 -1.31
CA PHE A 47 2.00 -1.34 -1.01
C PHE A 47 1.15 -1.43 -2.26
N GLU A 48 0.17 -2.32 -2.25
CA GLU A 48 -0.92 -2.38 -3.22
C GLU A 48 -2.25 -2.17 -2.51
N ALA A 49 -3.04 -1.23 -3.03
CA ALA A 49 -4.36 -0.91 -2.50
C ALA A 49 -5.37 -0.81 -3.65
N THR A 50 -6.62 -1.16 -3.38
CA THR A 50 -7.72 -0.78 -4.27
C THR A 50 -8.03 0.69 -4.01
N ALA A 51 -8.02 1.49 -5.06
CA ALA A 51 -8.42 2.88 -5.04
C ALA A 51 -9.63 3.10 -5.96
N TYR A 52 -10.47 4.06 -5.61
CA TYR A 52 -11.47 4.60 -6.52
C TYR A 52 -10.91 5.87 -7.15
N ALA A 53 -10.61 5.82 -8.44
CA ALA A 53 -10.03 6.92 -9.19
C ALA A 53 -10.70 7.02 -10.57
N ASN A 54 -10.89 8.24 -11.08
CA ASN A 54 -11.48 8.48 -12.41
C ASN A 54 -12.84 7.76 -12.64
N GLY A 55 -13.65 7.61 -11.59
CA GLY A 55 -14.96 6.98 -11.67
C GLY A 55 -14.97 5.45 -11.67
N ALA A 56 -13.82 4.81 -11.40
CA ALA A 56 -13.70 3.35 -11.39
C ALA A 56 -12.83 2.84 -10.23
N PHE A 57 -13.03 1.58 -9.86
CA PHE A 57 -12.14 0.87 -8.94
C PHE A 57 -10.94 0.31 -9.70
N GLN A 58 -9.74 0.57 -9.20
CA GLN A 58 -8.49 0.06 -9.74
C GLN A 58 -7.52 -0.32 -8.63
N ASN A 59 -6.69 -1.33 -8.86
CA ASN A 59 -5.55 -1.60 -7.99
C ASN A 59 -4.42 -0.66 -8.35
N ILE A 60 -3.85 -0.01 -7.34
CA ILE A 60 -2.69 0.88 -7.47
C ILE A 60 -1.57 0.40 -6.56
N THR A 61 -0.33 0.67 -6.95
CA THR A 61 0.85 0.45 -6.13
C THR A 61 1.58 1.76 -5.89
N LEU A 62 2.34 1.87 -4.80
CA LEU A 62 3.18 3.07 -4.59
C LEU A 62 4.24 3.19 -5.69
N SER A 63 4.72 2.05 -6.20
CA SER A 63 5.67 1.98 -7.31
C SER A 63 5.15 2.57 -8.64
N ASP A 64 3.84 2.59 -8.88
CA ASP A 64 3.26 3.17 -10.10
C ASP A 64 3.47 4.70 -10.20
N TYR A 65 3.76 5.36 -9.08
CA TYR A 65 3.94 6.82 -8.99
C TYR A 65 5.41 7.26 -8.95
N ARG A 66 6.35 6.36 -9.26
CA ARG A 66 7.79 6.71 -9.33
C ARG A 66 8.04 7.81 -10.37
N GLY A 67 8.96 8.72 -10.02
CA GLY A 67 9.30 9.87 -10.87
C GLY A 67 8.40 11.09 -10.66
N GLN A 68 7.41 11.01 -9.78
CA GLN A 68 6.55 12.11 -9.38
C GLN A 68 6.64 12.33 -7.86
N TRP A 69 6.33 13.54 -7.41
CA TRP A 69 6.14 13.81 -5.98
C TRP A 69 4.79 13.24 -5.53
N VAL A 70 4.83 12.43 -4.47
CA VAL A 70 3.64 11.78 -3.89
C VAL A 70 3.48 12.23 -2.45
N VAL A 71 2.26 12.66 -2.11
CA VAL A 71 1.84 12.93 -0.73
C VAL A 71 0.83 11.85 -0.35
N LEU A 72 1.14 11.06 0.69
CA LEU A 72 0.26 10.03 1.21
C LEU A 72 -0.29 10.45 2.57
N CYS A 73 -1.61 10.57 2.68
CA CYS A 73 -2.31 10.95 3.91
C CYS A 73 -3.18 9.80 4.39
N PHE A 74 -3.08 9.48 5.68
CA PHE A 74 -4.00 8.56 6.35
C PHE A 74 -5.02 9.39 7.13
N TYR A 75 -6.29 9.02 7.05
CA TYR A 75 -7.37 9.64 7.81
C TYR A 75 -8.19 8.56 8.53
N PRO A 76 -8.87 8.88 9.65
CA PRO A 76 -9.44 7.88 10.54
C PRO A 76 -10.65 7.11 9.98
N GLY A 77 -11.46 7.73 9.13
CA GLY A 77 -12.63 7.08 8.53
C GLY A 77 -13.52 8.05 7.75
N ASP A 78 -14.35 7.47 6.89
CA ASP A 78 -15.38 8.17 6.12
C ASP A 78 -16.62 8.46 6.98
N PHE A 79 -17.29 9.59 6.70
CA PHE A 79 -18.56 9.99 7.35
C PHE A 79 -18.51 10.07 8.89
N THR A 80 -17.37 10.44 9.45
CA THR A 80 -17.22 10.70 10.88
C THR A 80 -17.76 12.08 11.27
N PHE A 81 -18.02 12.31 12.55
CA PHE A 81 -18.56 13.58 13.06
C PHE A 81 -17.54 14.72 12.96
N VAL A 82 -18.05 15.93 12.67
CA VAL A 82 -17.36 17.22 12.81
C VAL A 82 -17.87 17.97 14.04
#